data_AF-A0A949B0R4-F1
#
_entry.id   AF-A0A949B0R4-F1
#
_cell.length_a   1.000
_cell.length_b   1.000
_cell.length_c   1.000
_cell.angle_alpha   90.00
_cell.angle_beta   90.00
_cell.angle_gamma   90.00
#
_symmetry.space_group_name_H-M   'P 1'
#
loop_
_entity.id
_entity.type
_entity.pdbx_description
1 polymer ?
#
loop_
_entity_poly.entity_id
_entity_poly.type
_entity_poly.pdbx_seq_one_letter_code
_entity_poly.pdbx_strand_id
1 'polypeptide(L)'
;MNTTEHLLTCLAEECAELQQAISKALRFGLQDRYPGASTTNAQDIAKESIDVLAVIDLLQEQGIITQPRETKAMYDAKRKRVNEYMKYAKITGALDG
;
A
#
# COMPACT_ATOMS: atom_id res chain seq x y z
N MET A 1 11.14 13.73 20.33
CA MET A 1 10.97 13.29 18.93
C MET A 1 11.81 14.18 18.04
N ASN A 2 12.79 13.62 17.33
CA ASN A 2 13.55 14.31 16.28
C ASN A 2 12.86 14.14 14.91
N THR A 3 13.38 14.79 13.86
CA THR A 3 12.81 14.74 12.50
C THR A 3 12.71 13.31 11.96
N THR A 4 13.72 12.48 12.18
CA THR A 4 13.72 11.09 11.73
C THR A 4 12.62 10.29 12.40
N GLU A 5 12.51 10.38 13.73
CA GLU A 5 11.46 9.72 14.50
C GLU A 5 10.07 10.19 14.09
N HIS A 6 9.90 11.49 13.80
CA HIS A 6 8.65 12.05 13.34
C HIS A 6 8.23 11.49 11.98
N LEU A 7 9.11 11.52 10.97
CA LEU A 7 8.79 11.03 9.64
C LEU A 7 8.55 9.52 9.61
N LEU A 8 9.28 8.75 10.42
CA LEU A 8 9.03 7.31 10.58
C LEU A 8 7.68 7.04 11.28
N THR A 9 7.28 7.90 12.22
CA THR A 9 5.95 7.82 12.85
C THR A 9 4.85 8.08 11.82
N CYS A 10 4.98 9.15 11.02
CA CYS A 10 4.04 9.44 9.94
C CYS A 10 3.95 8.27 8.94
N LEU A 11 5.09 7.71 8.52
CA LEU A 11 5.08 6.55 7.61
C LEU A 11 4.30 5.37 8.19
N ALA A 12 4.44 5.10 9.49
CA ALA A 12 3.72 4.03 10.16
C ALA A 12 2.21 4.31 10.22
N GLU A 13 1.81 5.56 10.48
CA GLU A 13 0.41 6.01 10.47
C GLU A 13 -0.21 5.83 9.09
N GLU A 14 0.42 6.35 8.03
CA GLU A 14 -0.11 6.23 6.66
C GLU A 14 -0.19 4.76 6.20
N CYS A 15 0.76 3.92 6.61
CA CYS A 15 0.68 2.48 6.35
C CYS A 15 -0.53 1.83 7.04
N ALA A 16 -0.87 2.26 8.26
CA ALA A 16 -2.01 1.77 9.01
C ALA A 16 -3.34 2.25 8.39
N GLU A 17 -3.39 3.49 7.90
CA GLU A 17 -4.55 4.04 7.20
C GLU A 17 -4.80 3.30 5.88
N LEU A 18 -3.76 3.09 5.06
CA LEU A 18 -3.85 2.28 3.84
C LEU A 18 -4.31 0.85 4.13
N GLN A 19 -3.76 0.22 5.18
CA GLN A 19 -4.17 -1.11 5.62
C GLN A 19 -5.64 -1.13 6.05
N GLN A 20 -6.12 -0.10 6.75
CA GLN A 20 -7.52 0.03 7.14
C GLN A 20 -8.43 0.19 5.92
N ALA A 21 -8.08 1.04 4.95
CA ALA A 21 -8.84 1.27 3.73
C ALA A 21 -8.97 -0.02 2.89
N ILE A 22 -7.86 -0.76 2.71
CA ILE A 22 -7.85 -2.08 2.05
C ILE A 22 -8.77 -3.06 2.79
N SER A 23 -8.71 -3.08 4.12
CA SER A 23 -9.54 -3.99 4.94
C SER A 23 -11.04 -3.70 4.79
N LYS A 24 -11.43 -2.42 4.68
CA LYS A 24 -12.82 -2.01 4.39
C LYS A 24 -13.23 -2.45 2.99
N ALA A 25 -12.41 -2.23 1.98
CA ALA A 25 -12.68 -2.65 0.61
C ALA A 25 -12.86 -4.18 0.49
N LEU A 26 -12.04 -4.97 1.20
CA LEU A 26 -12.16 -6.43 1.21
C LEU A 26 -13.45 -6.89 1.91
N ARG A 27 -13.92 -6.14 2.92
CA ARG A 27 -15.13 -6.50 3.68
C ARG A 27 -16.42 -6.10 2.99
N PHE A 28 -16.44 -4.93 2.35
CA PHE A 28 -17.68 -4.34 1.84
C PHE A 28 -17.69 -4.12 0.32
N GLY A 29 -16.55 -4.29 -0.34
CA GLY A 29 -16.40 -4.10 -1.77
C GLY A 29 -15.78 -2.74 -2.12
N LEU A 30 -15.13 -2.70 -3.29
CA LEU A 30 -14.38 -1.52 -3.77
C LEU A 30 -15.27 -0.31 -4.07
N GLN A 31 -16.50 -0.54 -4.49
CA GLN A 31 -17.45 0.53 -4.87
C GLN A 31 -18.33 0.99 -3.69
N ASP A 32 -18.26 0.29 -2.56
CA ASP A 32 -19.01 0.68 -1.37
C ASP A 32 -18.43 1.94 -0.73
N ARG A 33 -19.26 2.62 0.07
CA ARG A 33 -18.98 3.87 0.76
C ARG A 33 -19.61 3.84 2.14
N TYR A 34 -18.94 4.41 3.14
CA TYR A 34 -19.59 4.67 4.41
C TYR A 34 -20.82 5.57 4.22
N PRO A 35 -21.94 5.37 4.94
CA PRO A 35 -23.11 6.23 4.81
C PRO A 35 -22.78 7.72 4.98
N GLY A 36 -23.01 8.51 3.94
CA GLY A 36 -22.70 9.94 3.91
C GLY A 36 -21.29 10.29 3.41
N ALA A 37 -20.44 9.31 3.09
CA ALA A 37 -19.15 9.54 2.46
C ALA A 37 -19.28 9.90 0.96
N SER A 38 -18.41 10.79 0.50
CA SER A 38 -18.33 11.20 -0.91
C SER A 38 -17.42 10.30 -1.75
N THR A 39 -16.58 9.49 -1.11
CA THR A 39 -15.58 8.61 -1.73
C THR A 39 -15.96 7.14 -1.62
N THR A 40 -15.48 6.33 -2.57
CA THR A 40 -15.52 4.87 -2.48
C THR A 40 -14.32 4.33 -1.72
N ASN A 41 -14.44 3.11 -1.21
CA ASN A 41 -13.31 2.39 -0.62
C ASN A 41 -12.10 2.32 -1.58
N ALA A 42 -12.33 2.22 -2.90
CA ALA A 42 -11.25 2.28 -3.89
C ALA A 42 -10.58 3.67 -3.99
N GLN A 43 -11.36 4.74 -3.87
CA GLN A 43 -10.84 6.11 -3.84
C GLN A 43 -10.05 6.37 -2.55
N ASP A 44 -10.52 5.85 -1.41
CA ASP A 44 -9.79 5.94 -0.14
C ASP A 44 -8.45 5.20 -0.23
N ILE A 45 -8.41 3.98 -0.78
CA ILE A 45 -7.14 3.26 -1.02
C ILE A 45 -6.19 4.08 -1.90
N ALA A 46 -6.71 4.72 -2.95
CA ALA A 46 -5.89 5.53 -3.85
C ALA A 46 -5.30 6.74 -3.12
N LYS A 47 -6.08 7.42 -2.28
CA LYS A 47 -5.61 8.53 -1.43
C LYS A 47 -4.50 8.04 -0.49
N GLU A 48 -4.77 7.03 0.34
CA GLU A 48 -3.79 6.57 1.34
C GLU A 48 -2.52 5.98 0.69
N SER A 49 -2.63 5.45 -0.53
CA SER A 49 -1.45 5.03 -1.31
C SER A 49 -0.55 6.20 -1.68
N ILE A 50 -1.12 7.37 -2.01
CA ILE A 50 -0.35 8.57 -2.31
C ILE A 50 0.27 9.15 -1.03
N ASP A 51 -0.45 9.14 0.09
CA ASP A 51 0.05 9.64 1.37
C ASP A 51 1.28 8.81 1.84
N VAL A 52 1.22 7.48 1.73
CA VAL A 52 2.39 6.61 1.97
C VAL A 52 3.56 6.95 1.04
N LEU A 53 3.32 7.14 -0.26
CA LEU A 53 4.38 7.46 -1.22
C LEU A 53 5.03 8.83 -0.91
N ALA A 54 4.22 9.83 -0.56
CA ALA A 54 4.71 11.16 -0.22
C ALA A 54 5.64 11.12 1.01
N VAL A 55 5.31 10.35 2.04
CA VAL A 55 6.17 10.21 3.23
C VAL A 55 7.45 9.42 2.92
N ILE A 56 7.38 8.40 2.05
CA ILE A 56 8.58 7.69 1.56
C ILE A 56 9.51 8.66 0.82
N ASP A 57 8.96 9.52 -0.04
CA ASP A 57 9.74 10.51 -0.77
C ASP A 57 10.42 11.51 0.18
N LEU A 58 9.69 12.03 1.18
CA LEU A 58 10.28 12.90 2.23
C LEU A 58 11.43 12.20 2.99
N LEU A 59 11.27 10.92 3.33
CA LEU A 59 12.32 10.15 3.99
C LEU A 59 13.56 9.97 3.10
N GLN A 60 13.38 9.86 1.78
CA GLN A 60 14.47 9.79 0.81
C GLN A 60 15.18 11.14 0.64
N GLU A 61 14.43 12.23 0.54
CA GLU A 61 14.97 13.59 0.46
C GLU A 61 15.81 13.95 1.68
N GLN A 62 15.41 13.50 2.88
CA GLN A 62 16.17 13.67 4.11
C GLN A 62 17.34 12.68 4.26
N GLY A 63 17.52 11.75 3.30
CA GLY A 63 18.57 10.73 3.35
C GLY A 63 18.39 9.69 4.47
N ILE A 64 17.20 9.59 5.05
CA ILE A 64 16.87 8.65 6.14
C ILE A 64 16.76 7.22 5.58
N ILE A 65 16.11 7.09 4.43
CA ILE A 65 16.09 5.86 3.65
C ILE A 65 16.64 6.13 2.25
N THR A 66 17.20 5.11 1.61
CA THR A 66 17.70 5.24 0.24
C THR A 66 17.09 4.17 -0.64
N GLN A 67 16.86 4.53 -1.90
CA GLN A 67 16.43 3.59 -2.91
C GLN A 67 17.61 2.66 -3.27
N PRO A 68 17.48 1.33 -3.13
CA PRO A 68 18.56 0.40 -3.49
C PRO A 68 18.98 0.52 -4.95
N ARG A 69 20.26 0.26 -5.27
CA ARG A 69 20.75 0.28 -6.67
C ARG A 69 19.98 -0.67 -7.59
N GLU A 70 19.51 -1.80 -7.07
CA GLU A 70 18.79 -2.83 -7.82
C GLU A 70 17.26 -2.69 -7.73
N THR A 71 16.75 -1.49 -7.40
CA THR A 71 15.31 -1.27 -7.16
C THR A 71 14.41 -1.81 -8.28
N LYS A 72 14.79 -1.58 -9.55
CA LYS A 72 14.01 -2.07 -10.68
C LYS A 72 13.93 -3.61 -10.72
N ALA A 73 15.06 -4.30 -10.51
CA ALA A 73 15.10 -5.75 -10.49
C ALA A 73 14.31 -6.32 -9.30
N MET A 74 14.42 -5.72 -8.12
CA MET A 74 13.66 -6.11 -6.93
C MET A 74 12.15 -5.93 -7.14
N TYR A 75 11.74 -4.81 -7.74
CA TYR A 75 10.36 -4.52 -8.09
C TYR A 75 9.79 -5.55 -9.07
N ASP A 76 10.51 -5.83 -10.17
CA ASP A 76 10.08 -6.78 -11.19
C ASP A 76 10.00 -8.21 -10.63
N ALA A 77 10.96 -8.60 -9.77
CA ALA A 77 10.96 -9.89 -9.08
C ALA A 77 9.75 -10.02 -8.13
N LYS A 78 9.40 -8.97 -7.37
CA LYS A 78 8.21 -8.96 -6.52
C LYS A 78 6.94 -9.12 -7.34
N ARG A 79 6.80 -8.41 -8.47
CA ARG A 79 5.63 -8.53 -9.37
C ARG A 79 5.50 -9.93 -9.95
N LYS A 80 6.60 -10.51 -10.44
CA LYS A 80 6.63 -11.88 -10.96
C LYS A 80 6.13 -12.87 -9.90
N ARG A 81 6.68 -12.80 -8.69
CA ARG A 81 6.31 -13.67 -7.57
C ARG A 81 4.83 -13.54 -7.16
N VAL A 82 4.29 -12.31 -7.11
CA VAL A 82 2.86 -12.10 -6.82
C VAL A 82 1.99 -12.79 -7.88
N ASN A 83 2.31 -12.62 -9.16
CA ASN A 83 1.57 -13.27 -10.25
C ASN A 83 1.66 -14.80 -10.21
N GLU A 84 2.83 -15.36 -9.87
CA GLU A 84 3.02 -16.80 -9.68
C GLU A 84 2.16 -17.33 -8.53
N TYR A 85 2.11 -16.63 -7.39
CA TYR A 85 1.24 -17.00 -6.28
C TYR A 85 -0.24 -16.88 -6.64
N MET A 86 -0.65 -15.88 -7.41
CA MET A 86 -2.04 -15.78 -7.88
C MET A 86 -2.40 -16.97 -8.77
N LYS A 87 -1.53 -17.37 -9.71
CA LYS A 87 -1.75 -18.57 -10.54
C LYS A 87 -1.87 -19.82 -9.68
N TYR A 88 -0.98 -19.97 -8.69
CA TYR A 88 -1.01 -21.11 -7.78
C TYR A 88 -2.28 -21.13 -6.92
N ALA A 89 -2.71 -19.99 -6.38
CA ALA A 89 -3.93 -19.87 -5.61
C ALA A 89 -5.18 -20.24 -6.42
N LYS A 90 -5.21 -19.92 -7.73
CA LYS A 90 -6.27 -20.39 -8.63
C LYS A 90 -6.26 -21.91 -8.80
N ILE A 91 -5.09 -22.51 -8.99
CA ILE A 91 -4.93 -23.96 -9.14
C ILE A 91 -5.41 -24.70 -7.87
N THR A 92 -5.13 -24.15 -6.70
CA THR A 92 -5.50 -24.75 -5.41
C THR A 92 -6.92 -24.41 -4.95
N GLY A 93 -7.67 -23.62 -5.71
CA GLY A 93 -9.02 -23.16 -5.35
C GLY A 93 -9.05 -22.13 -4.22
N ALA A 94 -7.91 -21.55 -3.84
CA ALA A 94 -7.82 -20.48 -2.85
C ALA A 94 -8.13 -19.09 -3.42
N LEU A 95 -8.19 -18.95 -4.75
CA LEU A 95 -8.59 -17.73 -5.47
C LEU A 95 -9.52 -18.11 -6.62
N ASP A 96 -10.61 -17.37 -6.80
CA ASP A 96 -11.56 -17.60 -7.89
C ASP A 96 -10.89 -17.41 -9.27
N GLY A 97 -11.37 -18.21 -10.24
CA GLY A 97 -10.85 -18.33 -11.61
C GLY A 97 -11.07 -17.09 -12.46
#